data_AF-A0A2R6EPM0-F1
#
_entry.id   AF-A0A2R6EPM0-F1
#
_cell.length_a   1.000
_cell.length_b   1.000
_cell.length_c   1.000
_cell.angle_alpha   90.00
_cell.angle_beta   90.00
_cell.angle_gamma   90.00
#
_symmetry.space_group_name_H-M   'P 1'
#
loop_
_entity.id
_entity.type
_entity.pdbx_description
1 polymer ?
#
loop_
_entity_poly.entity_id
_entity_poly.type
_entity_poly.pdbx_seq_one_letter_code
_entity_poly.pdbx_strand_id
1 'polypeptide(L)' 'MTSYKVISRTQRDGQWIDIPDNAVDVTIQPLPRQGFVRITYLKPVAELTPETDSTQTRQRYVE' A
#
# COMPACT_ATOMS: atom_id res chain seq x y z
N MET A 1 -20.58 -2.15 9.57
CA MET A 1 -19.33 -1.38 9.76
C MET A 1 -18.30 -1.99 8.83
N THR A 2 -17.73 -1.23 7.91
CA THR A 2 -16.78 -1.76 6.92
C THR A 2 -15.38 -1.76 7.52
N SER A 3 -14.72 -2.91 7.55
CA SER A 3 -13.33 -3.03 7.99
C SER A 3 -12.38 -2.79 6.81
N TYR A 4 -11.27 -2.12 7.07
CA TYR A 4 -10.25 -1.81 6.08
C TYR A 4 -8.87 -2.30 6.54
N LYS A 5 -8.04 -2.74 5.60
CA LYS A 5 -6.62 -3.03 5.80
C LYS A 5 -5.81 -1.86 5.25
N VAL A 6 -4.92 -1.31 6.08
CA VAL A 6 -3.96 -0.30 5.63
C VAL A 6 -2.86 -0.99 4.83
N ILE A 7 -2.70 -0.59 3.57
CA ILE A 7 -1.61 -1.01 2.71
C ILE A 7 -0.62 0.13 2.59
N SER A 8 0.67 -0.14 2.82
CA SER A 8 1.76 0.82 2.61
C SER A 8 2.88 0.15 1.83
N ARG A 9 3.34 0.79 0.74
CA ARG A 9 4.40 0.29 -0.14
C ARG A 9 5.33 1.43 -0.53
N THR A 10 6.60 1.11 -0.78
CA THR A 10 7.58 2.08 -1.28
C THR A 10 7.91 1.73 -2.73
N GLN A 11 7.85 2.72 -3.61
CA GLN A 11 8.11 2.60 -5.04
C GLN A 11 9.11 3.67 -5.49
N ARG A 12 9.82 3.43 -6.60
CA ARG A 12 10.62 4.48 -7.23
C ARG A 12 9.71 5.53 -7.88
N ASP A 13 10.16 6.77 -7.83
CA ASP A 13 9.53 7.89 -8.52
C ASP A 13 9.50 7.65 -10.04
N GLY A 14 8.41 8.05 -10.68
CA GLY A 14 8.18 7.84 -12.11
C GLY A 14 7.86 6.40 -12.54
N GLN A 15 7.70 5.45 -11.62
CA GLN A 15 7.23 4.10 -11.93
C GLN A 15 5.71 3.99 -11.81
N TRP A 16 5.10 3.20 -12.70
CA TRP A 16 3.69 2.83 -12.58
C TRP A 16 3.47 1.86 -11.43
N ILE A 17 2.32 2.00 -10.77
CA ILE A 17 1.87 1.12 -9.69
C ILE A 17 0.40 0.80 -9.89
N ASP A 18 0.07 -0.48 -9.76
CA ASP A 18 -1.31 -0.94 -9.76
C ASP A 18 -1.92 -0.74 -8.37
N ILE A 19 -2.89 0.17 -8.28
CA ILE A 19 -3.72 0.39 -7.10
C ILE A 19 -5.10 -0.21 -7.41
N PRO A 20 -5.65 -1.08 -6.54
CA PRO A 20 -6.97 -1.66 -6.75
C PRO A 20 -8.06 -0.57 -6.88
N ASP A 21 -9.05 -0.79 -7.76
CA ASP A 21 -10.14 0.19 -7.99
C ASP A 21 -11.00 0.47 -6.74
N ASN A 22 -11.08 -0.50 -5.84
CA ASN A 22 -11.77 -0.39 -4.56
C ASN A 22 -10.92 0.22 -3.44
N ALA A 23 -9.68 0.63 -3.74
CA ALA A 23 -8.84 1.31 -2.77
C ALA A 23 -9.40 2.69 -2.46
N VAL A 24 -9.41 3.05 -1.18
CA VAL A 24 -9.82 4.37 -0.72
C VAL A 24 -8.68 5.03 0.04
N ASP A 25 -8.75 6.35 0.16
CA ASP A 25 -7.78 7.16 0.91
C ASP A 25 -6.33 6.94 0.45
N VAL A 26 -6.12 7.03 -0.86
CA VAL A 26 -4.80 6.88 -1.49
C VAL A 26 -3.96 8.12 -1.21
N THR A 27 -2.85 7.92 -0.50
CA THR A 27 -1.87 8.96 -0.17
C THR A 27 -0.50 8.59 -0.75
N ILE A 28 0.15 9.54 -1.41
CA ILE A 28 1.51 9.40 -1.95
C ILE A 28 2.41 10.43 -1.25
N GLN A 29 3.47 9.96 -0.62
CA GLN A 29 4.42 10.80 0.12
C GLN A 29 5.84 10.60 -0.43
N PRO A 30 6.56 11.67 -0.82
CA PRO A 30 7.97 11.54 -1.19
C PRO A 30 8.79 11.10 0.02
N LEU A 31 9.74 10.20 -0.20
CA LEU A 31 10.68 9.79 0.85
C LEU A 31 11.97 10.63 0.79
N PRO A 32 12.57 10.99 1.93
CA PRO A 32 13.77 11.83 1.98
C PRO A 32 15.00 11.23 1.26
N ARG A 33 15.00 9.93 0.99
CA ARG A 33 16.09 9.23 0.30
C ARG A 33 15.71 8.97 -1.17
N GLN A 34 16.47 9.60 -2.08
CA GLN A 34 16.75 9.18 -3.47
C GLN A 34 15.58 8.69 -4.35
N GLY A 35 14.62 9.56 -4.69
CA GLY A 35 13.68 9.26 -5.78
C GLY A 35 12.77 8.07 -5.50
N PHE A 36 12.34 7.92 -4.25
CA PHE A 36 11.31 6.98 -3.84
C PHE A 36 10.10 7.72 -3.29
N VAL A 37 8.93 7.12 -3.47
CA VAL A 37 7.65 7.54 -2.92
C VAL A 37 7.07 6.41 -2.08
N ARG A 38 6.40 6.75 -0.98
CA ARG A 38 5.58 5.85 -0.19
C ARG A 38 4.13 6.04 -0.61
N ILE A 39 3.50 4.96 -1.06
CA ILE A 39 2.08 4.91 -1.39
C ILE A 39 1.37 4.18 -0.25
N THR A 40 0.35 4.82 0.30
CA THR A 40 -0.51 4.27 1.34
C THR A 40 -1.96 4.30 0.86
N TYR A 41 -2.72 3.22 1.06
CA TYR A 41 -4.14 3.19 0.75
C TYR A 41 -4.89 2.21 1.67
N LEU A 42 -6.21 2.35 1.76
CA LEU A 42 -7.09 1.47 2.50
C LEU A 42 -7.77 0.49 1.54
N LYS A 43 -7.72 -0.80 1.85
CA LYS A 43 -8.43 -1.86 1.11
C LYS A 43 -9.56 -2.44 1.96
N PRO A 44 -10.82 -2.49 1.47
CA PRO A 44 -11.92 -3.16 2.15
C PRO A 44 -11.62 -4.65 2.42
N VAL A 45 -11.89 -5.12 3.63
CA VAL A 45 -11.60 -6.50 4.06
C VAL A 45 -12.54 -7.52 3.42
N ALA A 46 -13.74 -7.12 3.00
CA ALA A 46 -14.72 -8.01 2.37
C ALA A 46 -14.25 -8.61 1.03
N GLU A 47 -13.24 -8.01 0.39
CA GLU A 47 -12.66 -8.45 -0.89
C GLU A 47 -11.30 -9.16 -0.71
N LEU A 48 -10.97 -9.57 0.51
CA LEU A 48 -9.83 -10.45 0.77
C LEU A 48 -10.29 -11.90 0.64
N THR A 49 -10.44 -12.39 -0.60
CA THR A 49 -10.39 -13.83 -0.85
C THR A 49 -9.01 -14.35 -0.42
N PRO A 50 -8.92 -15.46 0.33
CA PRO A 50 -7.67 -15.91 0.97
C PRO A 50 -6.58 -16.45 0.03
N GLU A 51 -6.74 -16.35 -1.30
CA GLU A 51 -5.88 -17.06 -2.26
C GLU A 51 -4.88 -16.20 -3.04
N THR A 52 -4.48 -15.01 -2.55
CA THR A 52 -3.22 -14.38 -3.00
C THR A 52 -2.65 -13.34 -2.01
N ASP A 53 -2.50 -13.66 -0.72
CA ASP A 53 -1.74 -12.81 0.22
C ASP A 53 -0.29 -13.31 0.40
N SER A 54 0.26 -13.96 -0.63
CA SER A 54 1.68 -14.32 -0.71
C SER A 54 2.52 -13.09 -1.02
N THR A 55 2.69 -12.22 -0.02
CA THR A 55 3.68 -11.13 0.17
C THR A 55 3.07 -9.80 0.63
N GLN A 56 2.45 -9.76 1.81
CA GLN A 56 2.12 -8.47 2.40
C GLN A 56 2.28 -8.37 3.92
N THR A 57 3.48 -8.72 4.39
CA THR A 57 4.02 -8.13 5.61
C THR A 57 5.52 -7.92 5.44
N ARG A 58 5.93 -6.70 5.08
CA ARG A 58 7.25 -6.20 5.49
C ARG A 58 7.05 -4.95 6.32
N GLN A 59 6.62 -5.18 7.56
CA GLN A 59 6.95 -4.27 8.64
C GLN A 59 8.46 -4.34 8.84
N ARG A 60 9.15 -3.23 8.58
CA ARG A 60 10.38 -2.91 9.32
C ARG A 60 10.38 -1.41 9.56
N TYR A 61 9.82 -1.02 10.69
CA TYR A 61 10.27 0.18 11.38
C TYR A 61 11.63 -0.20 12.02
N VAL A 62 12.67 0.55 11.68
CA VAL A 62 13.86 0.70 12.53
C VAL A 62 13.91 2.17 12.88
N GLU A 63 13.92 2.43 14.19
CA GLU A 63 14.02 3.76 14.82
C GLU A 63 15.24 4.54 14.33
#